data_AF-A0A919X8F6-F1
#
_entry.id   AF-A0A919X8F6-F1
#
_cell.length_a   1.000
_cell.length_b   1.000
_cell.length_c   1.000
_cell.angle_alpha   90.00
_cell.angle_beta   90.00
_cell.angle_gamma   90.00
#
_symmetry.space_group_name_H-M   'P 1'
#
loop_
_entity.id
_entity.type
_entity.pdbx_description
1 polymer ?
#
loop_
_entity_poly.entity_id
_entity_poly.type
_entity_poly.pdbx_seq_one_letter_code
_entity_poly.pdbx_strand_id
1 'polypeptide(L)'
;MKRVSSLILLVVILGACGQQNNCSSEERHESVIVNIEKATFNEEYIILTLPSVENLNFLDKTRDELIKLAQENDGAYYHLSQEKYEELGLKIGKRIVGYYCDVGESNPPVLFTDKIEVISQ
;
A
#
# COMPACT_ATOMS: atom_id res chain seq x y z
N MET A 1 -32.78 -14.80 -59.13
CA MET A 1 -31.59 -15.06 -58.31
C MET A 1 -31.52 -13.98 -57.24
N LYS A 2 -31.80 -14.34 -55.98
CA LYS A 2 -31.88 -13.41 -54.84
C LYS A 2 -30.46 -13.10 -54.35
N ARG A 3 -30.07 -11.83 -54.36
CA ARG A 3 -28.90 -11.31 -53.65
C ARG A 3 -29.42 -10.54 -52.45
N VAL A 4 -29.19 -11.01 -51.22
CA VAL A 4 -29.14 -10.12 -50.05
C VAL A 4 -28.06 -10.66 -49.10
N SER A 5 -27.07 -9.80 -48.94
CA SER A 5 -25.92 -9.85 -48.05
C SER A 5 -26.30 -10.29 -46.63
N SER A 6 -25.61 -11.31 -46.10
CA SER A 6 -25.72 -11.70 -44.69
C SER A 6 -24.67 -10.92 -43.89
N LEU A 7 -25.13 -10.03 -43.01
CA LEU A 7 -24.31 -9.24 -42.09
C LEU A 7 -23.78 -10.13 -40.96
N ILE A 8 -22.45 -10.19 -40.84
CA ILE A 8 -21.73 -10.83 -39.74
C ILE A 8 -21.87 -9.93 -38.50
N LEU A 9 -22.58 -10.41 -37.47
CA LEU A 9 -22.64 -9.77 -36.16
C LEU A 9 -21.67 -10.52 -35.22
N LEU A 10 -20.44 -10.03 -35.13
CA LEU A 10 -19.43 -10.57 -34.22
C LEU A 10 -19.59 -9.89 -32.86
N VAL A 11 -20.25 -10.58 -31.93
CA VAL A 11 -20.42 -10.11 -30.54
C VAL A 11 -19.14 -10.44 -29.77
N VAL A 12 -18.24 -9.47 -29.65
CA VAL A 12 -17.09 -9.56 -28.74
C VAL A 12 -17.58 -9.18 -27.36
N ILE A 13 -17.92 -10.19 -26.56
CA ILE A 13 -18.17 -10.02 -25.14
C ILE A 13 -16.80 -9.78 -24.50
N LEU A 14 -16.47 -8.52 -24.24
CA LEU A 14 -15.37 -8.14 -23.36
C LEU A 14 -15.77 -8.58 -21.95
N GLY A 15 -15.44 -9.82 -21.60
CA GLY A 15 -15.47 -10.28 -20.23
C GLY A 15 -14.56 -9.37 -19.42
N ALA A 16 -15.16 -8.54 -18.57
CA ALA A 16 -14.43 -7.79 -17.57
C ALA A 16 -13.63 -8.81 -16.74
N CYS A 17 -12.32 -8.85 -16.94
CA CYS A 17 -11.42 -9.57 -16.07
C CYS A 17 -11.41 -8.79 -14.75
N GLY A 18 -12.34 -9.14 -13.85
CA GLY A 18 -12.22 -8.86 -12.43
C GLY A 18 -11.07 -9.72 -11.92
N GLN A 19 -9.84 -9.28 -12.16
CA GLN A 19 -8.66 -9.93 -11.64
C GLN A 19 -8.59 -9.58 -10.15
N GLN A 20 -9.31 -10.35 -9.35
CA GLN A 20 -9.11 -10.40 -7.92
C GLN A 20 -7.69 -10.94 -7.72
N ASN A 21 -6.79 -10.08 -7.24
CA ASN A 21 -5.40 -10.42 -6.93
C ASN A 21 -5.40 -11.46 -5.80
N ASN A 22 -5.57 -12.73 -6.17
CA ASN A 22 -5.37 -13.87 -5.27
C ASN A 22 -3.86 -14.12 -5.19
N CYS A 23 -3.19 -13.35 -4.35
CA CYS A 23 -1.79 -13.55 -4.06
C CYS A 23 -1.60 -14.90 -3.35
N SER A 24 -0.78 -15.77 -3.94
CA SER A 24 -0.53 -17.13 -3.42
C SER A 24 0.41 -17.14 -2.20
N SER A 25 1.14 -16.05 -1.97
CA SER A 25 1.98 -15.82 -0.79
C SER A 25 2.01 -14.34 -0.44
N GLU A 26 1.60 -13.99 0.77
CA GLU A 26 1.78 -12.64 1.33
C GLU A 26 3.17 -12.54 1.97
N GLU A 27 3.92 -11.50 1.64
CA GLU A 27 5.16 -11.13 2.32
C GLU A 27 4.84 -10.32 3.58
N ARG A 28 5.63 -10.53 4.64
CA ARG A 28 5.43 -9.90 5.96
C ARG A 28 6.47 -8.79 6.16
N HIS A 29 6.02 -7.56 6.40
CA HIS A 29 6.90 -6.43 6.73
C HIS A 29 6.54 -5.85 8.10
N GLU A 30 7.48 -5.96 9.05
CA GLU A 30 7.33 -5.46 10.43
C GLU A 30 8.07 -4.14 10.62
N SER A 31 7.33 -3.09 10.98
CA SER A 31 7.84 -1.73 10.95
C SER A 31 7.24 -0.83 12.04
N VAL A 32 7.87 0.31 12.27
CA VAL A 32 7.38 1.39 13.15
C VAL A 32 6.93 2.58 12.31
N ILE A 33 5.80 3.17 12.66
CA ILE A 33 5.28 4.36 12.00
C ILE A 33 6.10 5.58 12.41
N VAL A 34 6.68 6.28 11.45
CA VAL A 34 7.51 7.47 11.69
C VAL A 34 6.91 8.76 11.14
N ASN A 35 6.04 8.67 10.13
CA ASN A 35 5.27 9.81 9.64
C ASN A 35 3.90 9.38 9.12
N ILE A 36 2.91 10.27 9.22
CA ILE A 36 1.54 10.09 8.73
C ILE A 36 1.11 11.38 8.04
N GLU A 37 0.63 11.27 6.81
CA GLU A 37 0.06 12.39 6.05
C GLU A 37 -1.30 12.03 5.49
N LYS A 38 -2.22 12.99 5.47
CA LYS A 38 -3.49 12.83 4.75
C LYS A 38 -3.29 13.31 3.31
N ALA A 39 -3.62 12.47 2.34
CA ALA A 39 -3.59 12.85 0.95
C ALA A 39 -4.63 13.95 0.67
N THR A 40 -4.33 14.87 -0.25
CA THR A 40 -5.16 16.04 -0.50
C THR A 40 -6.36 15.78 -1.41
N PHE A 41 -6.34 14.68 -2.18
CA PHE A 41 -7.30 14.44 -3.27
C PHE A 41 -8.22 13.23 -3.05
N ASN A 42 -7.87 12.36 -2.11
CA ASN A 42 -8.59 11.17 -1.72
C ASN A 42 -8.49 11.06 -0.20
N GLU A 43 -9.52 10.53 0.47
CA GLU A 43 -9.57 10.36 1.92
C GLU A 43 -8.64 9.23 2.39
N GLU A 44 -7.39 9.29 1.95
CA GLU A 44 -6.35 8.30 2.20
C GLU A 44 -5.26 8.91 3.08
N TYR A 45 -4.63 8.04 3.84
CA TYR A 45 -3.48 8.31 4.68
C TYR A 45 -2.25 7.63 4.09
N ILE A 46 -1.19 8.41 3.90
CA ILE A 46 0.13 7.97 3.49
C ILE A 46 0.96 7.82 4.76
N ILE A 47 1.40 6.59 5.03
CA ILE A 47 2.11 6.23 6.26
C ILE A 47 3.53 5.82 5.89
N LEU A 48 4.53 6.54 6.39
CA LEU A 48 5.94 6.18 6.26
C LEU A 48 6.36 5.33 7.45
N THR A 49 7.07 4.25 7.17
CA THR A 49 7.54 3.30 8.17
C THR A 49 9.02 2.96 8.01
N LEU A 50 9.64 2.58 9.13
CA LEU A 50 11.01 2.05 9.20
C LEU A 50 10.98 0.64 9.82
N PRO A 51 11.92 -0.26 9.49
CA PRO A 51 11.95 -1.59 10.11
C PRO A 51 12.00 -1.52 11.63
N SER A 52 11.19 -2.35 12.29
CA SER A 52 11.13 -2.35 13.76
C SER A 52 12.33 -3.04 14.43
N VAL A 53 13.27 -3.58 13.64
CA VAL A 53 14.41 -4.39 14.10
C VAL A 53 15.68 -3.58 14.33
N GLU A 54 15.68 -2.27 14.08
CA GLU A 54 16.88 -1.43 14.14
C GLU A 54 16.81 -0.30 15.19
N ASN A 55 17.99 0.07 15.71
CA ASN A 55 18.21 1.21 16.62
C ASN A 55 18.12 2.55 15.87
N LEU A 56 17.06 2.76 15.10
CA LEU A 56 16.86 3.98 14.31
C LEU A 56 16.27 5.06 15.21
N ASN A 57 17.03 6.14 15.43
CA ASN A 57 16.48 7.33 16.07
C ASN A 57 15.74 8.18 15.02
N PHE A 58 14.43 8.33 15.20
CA PHE A 58 13.56 9.08 14.27
C PHE A 58 12.81 10.25 14.92
N LEU A 59 12.93 10.46 16.23
CA LEU A 59 12.08 11.42 16.96
C LEU A 59 12.35 12.89 16.59
N ASP A 60 13.60 13.23 16.27
CA ASP A 60 14.02 14.62 15.99
C ASP A 60 14.32 14.87 14.51
N LYS A 61 13.85 13.99 13.62
CA LYS A 61 14.12 14.07 12.18
C LYS A 61 13.02 14.84 11.45
N THR A 62 13.43 15.66 10.49
CA THR A 62 12.53 16.25 9.50
C THR A 62 11.96 15.17 8.58
N ARG A 63 10.88 15.50 7.86
CA ARG A 63 10.27 14.60 6.88
C ARG A 63 11.30 14.08 5.87
N ASP A 64 12.10 14.97 5.27
CA ASP A 64 13.08 14.59 4.25
C ASP A 64 14.15 13.64 4.82
N GLU A 65 14.56 13.85 6.07
CA GLU A 65 15.48 12.95 6.77
C GLU A 65 14.85 11.59 7.08
N LEU A 66 13.56 11.54 7.41
CA LEU A 66 12.83 10.29 7.60
C LEU A 66 12.69 9.51 6.30
N ILE A 67 12.41 10.20 5.19
CA ILE A 67 12.36 9.60 3.86
C ILE A 67 13.71 9.01 3.50
N LYS A 68 14.78 9.78 3.68
CA LYS A 68 16.15 9.30 3.42
C LYS A 68 16.49 8.09 4.28
N LEU A 69 16.12 8.12 5.56
CA LEU A 69 16.34 7.01 6.47
C LEU A 69 15.58 5.74 6.02
N ALA A 70 14.35 5.90 5.53
CA ALA A 70 13.58 4.79 4.97
C ALA A 70 14.20 4.23 3.69
N GLN A 71 14.77 5.08 2.82
CA GLN A 71 15.48 4.63 1.62
C GLN A 71 16.76 3.84 1.96
N GLU A 72 17.43 4.19 3.06
CA GLU A 72 18.69 3.57 3.49
C GLU A 72 18.52 2.28 4.30
N ASN A 73 17.34 2.07 4.90
CA ASN A 73 17.10 1.00 5.87
C ASN A 73 15.78 0.27 5.56
N ASP A 74 15.50 -0.09 4.31
CA ASP A 74 14.34 -0.91 3.93
C ASP A 74 12.99 -0.43 4.49
N GLY A 75 12.82 0.89 4.60
CA GLY A 75 11.55 1.50 4.99
C GLY A 75 10.54 1.48 3.84
N ALA A 76 9.28 1.74 4.16
CA ALA A 76 8.19 1.61 3.20
C ALA A 76 7.04 2.58 3.48
N TYR A 77 6.29 2.87 2.42
CA TYR A 77 5.01 3.55 2.48
C TYR A 77 3.84 2.56 2.49
N TYR A 78 2.78 2.94 3.21
CA TYR A 78 1.45 2.34 3.10
C TYR A 78 0.43 3.41 2.76
N HIS A 79 -0.52 3.09 1.88
CA HIS A 79 -1.68 3.93 1.62
C HIS A 79 -2.90 3.24 2.23
N LEU A 80 -3.58 3.91 3.16
CA LEU A 80 -4.75 3.38 3.83
C LEU A 80 -5.94 4.32 3.64
N SER A 81 -7.13 3.75 3.52
CA SER A 81 -8.35 4.54 3.62
C SER A 81 -8.47 5.17 5.01
N GLN A 82 -9.16 6.31 5.11
CA GLN A 82 -9.47 6.96 6.38
C GLN A 82 -10.18 5.99 7.35
N GLU A 83 -11.14 5.21 6.88
CA GLU A 83 -11.83 4.19 7.68
C GLU A 83 -10.82 3.21 8.31
N LYS A 84 -9.89 2.66 7.52
CA LYS A 84 -8.91 1.70 8.01
C LYS A 84 -7.92 2.31 8.99
N TYR A 85 -7.47 3.53 8.71
CA TYR A 85 -6.60 4.30 9.58
C TYR A 85 -7.23 4.54 10.96
N GLU A 86 -8.51 4.95 10.97
CA GLU A 86 -9.28 5.22 12.19
C GLU A 86 -9.59 3.93 12.97
N GLU A 87 -10.00 2.86 12.29
CA GLU A 87 -10.26 1.53 12.86
C GLU A 87 -9.04 1.01 13.64
N LEU A 88 -7.85 1.11 13.04
CA LEU A 88 -6.59 0.63 13.63
C LEU A 88 -6.00 1.61 14.67
N GLY A 89 -6.53 2.83 14.76
CA GLY A 89 -6.07 3.89 15.63
C GLY A 89 -4.57 4.16 15.47
N LEU A 90 -4.08 4.24 14.23
CA LEU A 90 -2.65 4.37 13.95
C LEU A 90 -2.11 5.72 14.42
N LYS A 91 -0.85 5.72 14.88
CA LYS A 91 -0.14 6.93 15.33
C LYS A 91 1.36 6.71 15.21
N ILE A 92 2.12 7.80 15.13
CA ILE A 92 3.58 7.77 15.15
C ILE A 92 4.07 6.97 16.38
N GLY A 93 5.08 6.13 16.17
CA GLY A 93 5.67 5.25 17.17
C GLY A 93 4.97 3.89 17.34
N LYS A 94 3.78 3.67 16.76
CA LYS A 94 3.17 2.33 16.76
C LYS A 94 3.96 1.39 15.86
N ARG A 95 4.11 0.14 16.32
CA ARG A 95 4.62 -0.96 15.52
C ARG A 95 3.48 -1.66 14.80
N ILE A 96 3.71 -1.99 13.55
CA ILE A 96 2.75 -2.65 12.69
C ILE A 96 3.40 -3.80 11.93
N VAL A 97 2.57 -4.71 11.45
CA VAL A 97 2.92 -5.73 10.47
C VAL A 97 1.98 -5.57 9.28
N GLY A 98 2.54 -5.22 8.12
CA GLY A 98 1.81 -5.25 6.86
C GLY A 98 2.05 -6.58 6.13
N TYR A 99 0.99 -7.13 5.56
CA TYR A 99 1.05 -8.32 4.71
C TYR A 99 0.78 -7.90 3.27
N TYR A 100 1.82 -7.82 2.45
CA TYR A 100 1.72 -7.28 1.09
C TYR A 100 2.02 -8.35 0.05
N CYS A 101 1.58 -8.12 -1.18
CA CYS A 101 1.94 -8.98 -2.30
C CYS A 101 2.20 -8.21 -3.60
N ASP A 102 2.06 -6.88 -3.56
CA ASP A 102 2.38 -5.99 -4.66
C ASP A 102 3.14 -4.77 -4.11
N VAL A 103 4.06 -4.26 -4.91
CA VAL A 103 5.01 -3.20 -4.55
C VAL A 103 5.00 -2.13 -5.62
N GLY A 104 4.66 -0.90 -5.23
CA GLY A 104 4.63 0.25 -6.12
C GLY A 104 6.03 0.77 -6.46
N GLU A 105 6.22 1.17 -7.72
CA GLU A 105 7.47 1.75 -8.23
C GLU A 105 7.74 3.14 -7.61
N SER A 106 8.39 3.16 -6.45
CA SER A 106 8.72 4.36 -5.67
C SER A 106 9.94 4.09 -4.79
N ASN A 107 10.51 5.16 -4.21
CA ASN A 107 11.63 5.04 -3.30
C ASN A 107 11.51 6.04 -2.13
N PRO A 108 11.17 5.61 -0.89
CA PRO A 108 10.89 4.23 -0.45
C PRO A 108 9.72 3.57 -1.21
N PRO A 109 9.68 2.23 -1.32
CA PRO A 109 8.60 1.51 -1.99
C PRO A 109 7.25 1.70 -1.28
N VAL A 110 6.16 1.58 -2.04
CA VAL A 110 4.80 1.51 -1.51
C VAL A 110 4.40 0.04 -1.44
N LEU A 111 4.02 -0.44 -0.26
CA LEU A 111 3.56 -1.82 -0.06
C LEU A 111 2.02 -1.83 -0.09
N PHE A 112 1.45 -2.44 -1.12
CA PHE A 112 -0.02 -2.55 -1.24
C PHE A 112 -0.52 -3.70 -0.38
N THR A 113 -1.40 -3.39 0.57
CA THR A 113 -1.93 -4.34 1.53
C THR A 113 -3.33 -3.95 1.98
N ASP A 114 -4.20 -4.96 2.15
CA ASP A 114 -5.50 -4.83 2.82
C ASP A 114 -5.41 -5.27 4.30
N LYS A 115 -4.26 -5.79 4.73
CA LYS A 115 -4.07 -6.44 6.03
C LYS A 115 -2.89 -5.84 6.78
N ILE A 116 -3.23 -5.10 7.83
CA ILE A 116 -2.30 -4.56 8.81
C ILE A 116 -2.67 -5.04 10.20
N GLU A 117 -1.68 -5.53 10.94
CA GLU A 117 -1.78 -5.88 12.35
C GLU A 117 -1.00 -4.86 13.18
N VAL A 118 -1.62 -4.33 14.24
CA VAL A 118 -0.93 -3.45 15.19
C VAL A 118 -0.31 -4.31 16.29
N ILE A 119 1.01 -4.23 16.44
CA ILE A 119 1.71 -4.93 17.52
C ILE A 119 1.55 -4.08 18.79
N SER A 120 0.83 -4.62 19.76
CA SER A 120 0.74 -4.06 21.11
C SER A 120 1.97 -4.50 21.90
N GLN A 121 2.61 -3.57 22.62
CA GLN A 121 3.62 -3.91 23.63
C GLN A 121 2.95 -4.38 24.91
#